data_AF-A0A257YZ86-F1
#
_entry.id   AF-A0A257YZ86-F1
#
_cell.length_a   1.000
_cell.length_b   1.000
_cell.length_c   1.000
_cell.angle_alpha   90.00
_cell.angle_beta   90.00
_cell.angle_gamma   90.00
#
_symmetry.space_group_name_H-M   'P 1'
#
loop_
_entity.id
_entity.type
_entity.pdbx_description
1 polymer ?
#
loop_
_entity_poly.entity_id
_entity_poly.type
_entity_poly.pdbx_seq_one_letter_code
_entity_poly.pdbx_strand_id
1 'polypeptide(L)' 'MISSYSVSSSGDRPTESISISFTKLEFKFTPYDGTNKAGTPVTVSYDMSTTKTS' A
#
# COMPACT_ATOMS: atom_id res chain seq x y z
N MET A 1 9.37 -0.36 -8.82
CA MET A 1 9.44 0.10 -10.24
C MET A 1 8.08 0.69 -10.60
N ILE A 2 7.99 1.83 -11.29
CA ILE A 2 6.70 2.35 -11.78
C ILE A 2 6.36 1.59 -13.06
N SER A 3 5.22 0.91 -13.09
CA SER A 3 4.79 0.10 -14.25
C SER A 3 3.93 0.88 -15.22
N SER A 4 3.22 1.91 -14.76
CA SER A 4 2.52 2.86 -15.60
C SER A 4 2.20 4.16 -14.85
N TYR A 5 2.08 5.26 -15.59
CA TYR A 5 1.65 6.56 -15.10
C TYR A 5 0.72 7.18 -16.15
N SER A 6 -0.45 7.66 -15.73
CA SER A 6 -1.38 8.38 -16.59
C SER A 6 -2.01 9.55 -15.86
N VAL A 7 -2.10 10.70 -16.54
CA VAL A 7 -2.76 11.90 -16.04
C VAL A 7 -3.89 12.26 -16.99
N SER A 8 -5.07 12.52 -16.44
CA SER A 8 -6.22 13.02 -17.19
C SER A 8 -6.79 14.24 -16.50
N SER A 9 -7.20 15.24 -17.27
CA SER A 9 -7.97 16.38 -16.78
C SER A 9 -9.37 16.32 -17.38
N SER A 10 -10.38 16.28 -16.52
CA SER A 10 -11.80 16.32 -16.88
C SER A 10 -12.49 17.27 -15.90
N GLY A 11 -12.24 18.58 -16.05
CA GLY A 11 -12.73 19.64 -15.14
C GLY A 11 -11.60 20.47 -14.50
N ASP A 12 -11.88 21.13 -13.37
CA ASP A 12 -10.97 22.07 -12.69
C ASP A 12 -9.74 21.44 -11.99
N ARG A 13 -9.72 20.12 -11.77
CA ARG A 13 -8.62 19.43 -11.08
C ARG A 13 -8.13 18.20 -11.83
N PRO A 14 -6.81 18.08 -12.07
CA PRO A 14 -6.24 16.90 -12.71
C PRO A 14 -6.33 15.69 -11.77
N THR A 15 -6.49 14.51 -12.37
CA THR A 15 -6.40 13.21 -11.68
C THR A 15 -5.17 12.47 -12.18
N GLU A 16 -4.39 11.93 -11.25
CA GLU A 16 -3.20 11.14 -11.55
C GLU A 16 -3.41 9.68 -11.13
N SER A 17 -2.94 8.74 -11.95
CA SER A 17 -2.92 7.31 -11.65
C SER A 17 -1.49 6.80 -11.78
N ILE A 18 -0.98 6.19 -10.71
CA ILE A 18 0.38 5.62 -10.62
C ILE A 18 0.26 4.13 -10.33
N SER A 19 0.86 3.31 -11.18
CA SER A 19 1.00 1.86 -10.94
C SER A 19 2.43 1.53 -10.53
N ILE A 20 2.59 0.76 -9.46
CA ILE A 20 3.89 0.37 -8.91
C ILE A 20 4.02 -1.15 -8.93
N SER A 21 5.03 -1.65 -9.63
CA SER A 21 5.46 -3.04 -9.56
C SER A 21 6.48 -3.26 -8.45
N PHE A 22 6.27 -4.33 -7.68
CA PHE A 22 7.08 -4.75 -6.54
C PHE A 22 7.28 -6.27 -6.56
N THR A 23 8.38 -6.73 -5.98
CA THR A 23 8.66 -8.16 -5.76
C THR A 23 8.32 -8.59 -4.33
N LYS A 24 8.27 -7.65 -3.39
CA LYS A 24 7.88 -7.88 -2.00
C LYS A 24 7.05 -6.70 -1.50
N LEU A 25 6.06 -6.98 -0.67
CA LEU A 25 5.21 -5.99 0.00
C LEU A 25 5.21 -6.29 1.50
N GLU A 26 5.36 -5.25 2.31
CA GLU A 26 5.16 -5.30 3.76
C GLU A 26 4.08 -4.30 4.13
N PHE A 27 3.06 -4.78 4.84
CA PHE A 27 1.98 -3.98 5.39
C PHE A 27 2.05 -4.01 6.90
N LYS A 28 2.05 -2.84 7.54
CA LYS A 28 2.05 -2.73 9.00
C LYS A 28 0.83 -1.95 9.44
N PHE A 29 -0.01 -2.59 10.23
CA PHE A 29 -1.22 -2.00 10.79
C PHE A 29 -1.11 -1.89 12.31
N THR A 30 -1.36 -0.70 12.84
CA THR A 30 -1.46 -0.48 14.28
C THR A 30 -2.94 -0.37 14.65
N PRO A 31 -3.52 -1.37 15.35
CA PRO A 31 -4.89 -1.26 15.84
C PRO A 31 -4.99 -0.22 16.96
N TYR A 32 -6.14 0.44 17.06
CA TYR A 32 -6.48 1.33 18.17
C TYR A 32 -7.73 0.83 18.87
N ASP A 33 -7.75 0.89 20.20
CA ASP A 33 -8.89 0.46 21.01
C ASP A 33 -9.98 1.55 21.13
N GLY A 34 -11.07 1.24 21.85
CA GLY A 34 -12.19 2.18 22.08
C GLY A 34 -11.84 3.43 22.88
N THR A 35 -10.61 3.54 23.40
CA THR A 35 -10.08 4.72 24.11
C THR A 35 -9.05 5.49 23.28
N ASN A 36 -8.89 5.14 21.99
CA ASN A 36 -7.84 5.65 21.10
C ASN A 36 -6.42 5.30 21.57
N LYS A 37 -6.24 4.24 22.37
CA LYS A 37 -4.91 3.75 22.71
C LYS A 37 -4.42 2.81 21.63
N ALA A 38 -3.18 3.02 21.18
CA ALA A 38 -2.52 2.15 20.21
C ALA A 38 -2.22 0.77 20.82
N GLY A 39 -2.61 -0.28 20.11
CA GLY A 39 -2.26 -1.67 20.39
C GLY A 39 -0.96 -2.10 19.73
N THR A 40 -0.66 -3.39 19.80
CA THR A 40 0.53 -3.98 19.17
C THR A 40 0.40 -3.95 17.64
N PRO A 41 1.39 -3.41 16.90
CA PRO A 41 1.36 -3.44 15.45
C PRO A 41 1.38 -4.86 14.91
N VAL A 42 0.54 -5.11 13.91
CA VAL A 42 0.49 -6.35 13.14
C VAL A 42 1.18 -6.10 11.80
N THR A 43 2.20 -6.89 11.49
CA THR A 43 2.91 -6.86 10.21
C THR A 43 2.49 -8.05 9.37
N VAL A 44 2.16 -7.81 8.11
CA VAL A 44 1.89 -8.83 7.09
C VAL A 44 2.81 -8.57 5.91
N SER A 45 3.58 -9.57 5.52
CA SER A 45 4.52 -9.50 4.41
C SER A 45 4.21 -10.55 3.35
N TYR A 46 4.34 -10.16 2.09
CA TYR A 46 4.22 -11.06 0.95
C TYR A 46 5.40 -10.89 0.00
N ASP A 47 6.10 -11.98 -0.27
CA ASP A 47 7.25 -12.04 -1.17
C ASP A 47 6.87 -12.83 -2.43
N MET A 48 6.73 -12.13 -3.55
CA MET A 48 6.39 -12.69 -4.86
C MET A 48 7.58 -13.37 -5.54
N SER A 49 8.81 -13.06 -5.13
CA SER A 49 10.01 -13.71 -5.69
C SER A 49 10.20 -15.13 -5.18
N THR A 50 9.71 -15.42 -3.98
CA THR A 50 9.81 -16.75 -3.35
C THR A 50 8.44 -17.42 -3.15
N THR A 51 7.35 -16.74 -3.49
CA THR A 51 5.96 -17.18 -3.23
C THR A 51 5.74 -17.51 -1.76
N LYS A 52 6.29 -16.69 -0.84
CA LYS A 52 6.16 -16.87 0.61
C LYS A 52 5.38 -15.73 1.24
N THR A 53 4.52 -16.09 2.20
CA THR A 53 3.78 -15.15 3.06
C THR A 53 4.31 -15.26 4.49
N SER A 54 4.43 -14.15 5.22
CA SER A 54 4.84 -14.14 6.64
C SER A 54 4.19 -13.01 7.42
#